data_AF-A0A920QN73-F1
#
_entry.id   AF-A0A920QN73-F1
#
_cell.length_a   1.000
_cell.length_b   1.000
_cell.length_c   1.000
_cell.angle_alpha   90.00
_cell.angle_beta   90.00
_cell.angle_gamma   90.00
#
_symmetry.space_group_name_H-M   'P 1'
#
loop_
_entity.id
_entity.type
_entity.pdbx_description
1 polymer ?
#
loop_
_entity_poly.entity_id
_entity_poly.type
_entity_poly.pdbx_seq_one_letter_code
_entity_poly.pdbx_strand_id
1 'polypeptide(L)' 'MSKSYGNVVPLMAPEKQFRKAIMKITTDSKKIEEPKDPDTCNVFALYRCFSTETDQKELASRYQAGGMGYGEAKQLCFEA' A
#
# COMPACT_ATOMS: atom_id res chain seq x y z
N MET A 1 11.80 -4.23 -5.96
CA MET A 1 12.39 -4.27 -4.59
C MET A 1 13.72 -5.02 -4.65
N SER A 2 14.74 -4.56 -3.93
CA SER A 2 16.06 -5.21 -3.85
C SER A 2 16.61 -5.15 -2.43
N LYS A 3 17.27 -6.23 -2.00
CA LYS A 3 17.99 -6.26 -0.71
C LYS A 3 19.07 -5.19 -0.63
N SER A 4 19.78 -4.93 -1.74
CA SER A 4 20.84 -3.91 -1.81
C SER A 4 20.34 -2.48 -1.57
N TYR A 5 19.07 -2.21 -1.90
CA TYR A 5 18.45 -0.90 -1.71
C TYR A 5 17.71 -0.76 -0.38
N GLY A 6 17.70 -1.80 0.46
CA GLY A 6 17.03 -1.77 1.76
C GLY A 6 15.51 -1.55 1.69
N ASN A 7 14.89 -1.83 0.54
CA ASN A 7 13.46 -1.56 0.28
C ASN A 7 12.63 -2.84 0.10
N VAL A 8 13.06 -3.95 0.70
CA VAL A 8 12.32 -5.22 0.66
C VAL A 8 11.25 -5.27 1.75
N VAL A 9 10.15 -5.96 1.46
CA VAL A 9 9.18 -6.40 2.47
C VAL A 9 9.53 -7.84 2.86
N PRO A 10 10.09 -8.09 4.05
CA PRO A 10 10.57 -9.41 4.45
C PRO A 10 9.44 -10.33 4.92
N LEU A 11 9.10 -11.36 4.14
CA LEU A 11 7.96 -12.26 4.40
C LEU A 11 8.00 -12.98 5.76
N MET A 12 9.19 -13.38 6.24
CA MET A 12 9.36 -14.14 7.50
C MET A 12 9.86 -13.26 8.65
N ALA A 13 9.64 -11.95 8.60
CA ALA A 13 10.02 -11.05 9.68
C ALA A 13 8.97 -11.05 10.81
N PRO A 14 9.37 -10.70 12.05
CA PRO A 14 8.40 -10.42 13.11
C PRO A 14 7.40 -9.35 12.67
N GLU A 15 6.15 -9.48 13.13
CA GLU A 15 5.02 -8.62 12.73
C GLU A 15 5.36 -7.13 12.74
N LYS A 16 6.00 -6.65 13.81
CA LYS A 16 6.43 -5.24 13.95
C LYS A 16 7.38 -4.79 12.84
N GLN A 17 8.30 -5.67 12.43
CA GLN A 17 9.25 -5.38 11.36
C GLN A 17 8.58 -5.44 9.98
N PHE A 18 7.71 -6.42 9.75
CA PHE A 18 6.93 -6.53 8.53
C PHE A 18 6.03 -5.30 8.34
N ARG A 19 5.26 -4.91 9.37
CA ARG A 19 4.45 -3.69 9.36
C ARG A 19 5.29 -2.45 9.09
N LYS A 20 6.46 -2.32 9.72
CA LYS A 20 7.38 -1.19 9.48
C LYS A 20 7.86 -1.13 8.03
N ALA A 21 8.08 -2.28 7.38
CA ALA A 21 8.48 -2.33 5.98
C ALA A 21 7.35 -1.82 5.06
N ILE A 22 6.11 -2.24 5.30
CA ILE A 22 4.93 -1.76 4.54
C ILE A 22 4.72 -0.25 4.76
N MET A 23 4.83 0.21 6.00
CA MET A 23 4.65 1.63 6.33
C MET A 23 5.69 2.54 5.66
N LYS A 24 6.88 2.00 5.35
CA LYS A 24 7.97 2.70 4.66
C LYS A 24 7.82 2.79 3.14
N ILE A 25 6.84 2.12 2.54
CA ILE A 25 6.63 2.18 1.09
C ILE A 25 6.43 3.63 0.65
N THR A 26 7.20 4.07 -0.34
CA THR A 26 7.12 5.43 -0.87
C THR A 26 5.82 5.64 -1.65
N THR A 27 5.14 6.74 -1.33
CA THR A 27 3.93 7.23 -1.99
C THR A 27 4.16 8.68 -2.44
N ASP A 28 3.24 9.24 -3.23
CA ASP A 28 3.31 10.66 -3.57
C ASP A 28 2.90 11.58 -2.38
N SER A 29 2.87 12.89 -2.62
CA SER A 29 2.55 13.92 -1.62
C SER A 29 1.13 14.47 -1.72
N LYS A 30 0.19 13.72 -2.30
CA LYS A 30 -1.23 14.12 -2.35
C LYS A 30 -1.84 14.17 -0.95
N LYS A 31 -2.70 15.16 -0.71
CA LYS A 31 -3.51 15.27 0.51
C LYS A 31 -4.56 14.16 0.59
N ILE A 32 -5.25 14.06 1.72
CA ILE A 32 -6.25 13.02 1.96
C ILE A 32 -7.44 13.19 1.00
N GLU A 33 -7.89 14.43 0.82
CA GLU A 33 -9.03 14.81 -0.02
C GLU A 33 -8.74 14.61 -1.52
N GLU A 34 -7.46 14.64 -1.91
CA GLU A 34 -7.05 14.49 -3.30
C GLU A 34 -7.19 13.04 -3.77
N PRO A 35 -7.76 12.83 -4.98
CA PRO A 35 -7.91 11.51 -5.57
C PRO A 35 -6.54 10.91 -5.86
N LYS A 36 -6.40 9.62 -5.54
CA LYS A 36 -5.18 8.83 -5.67
C LYS A 36 -5.30 7.94 -6.88
N ASP A 37 -4.16 7.68 -7.52
CA ASP A 37 -4.10 6.81 -8.69
C ASP A 37 -3.59 5.42 -8.26
N PRO A 38 -4.42 4.36 -8.36
CA PRO A 38 -4.01 3.00 -8.04
C PRO A 38 -2.87 2.49 -8.93
N ASP A 39 -2.80 2.93 -10.19
CA ASP A 39 -1.83 2.42 -11.17
C ASP A 39 -0.42 2.96 -10.91
N THR A 40 -0.30 4.14 -10.30
CA THR A 40 1.00 4.73 -9.94
C THR A 40 1.39 4.49 -8.48
N CYS A 41 0.54 3.86 -7.68
CA CYS A 41 0.80 3.67 -6.25
C CYS A 41 1.50 2.34 -5.95
N ASN A 42 2.73 2.40 -5.40
CA ASN A 42 3.48 1.21 -5.01
C ASN A 42 2.77 0.34 -3.96
N VAL A 43 1.98 0.95 -3.07
CA VAL A 43 1.19 0.22 -2.06
C VAL A 43 0.11 -0.62 -2.75
N PHE A 44 -0.60 -0.04 -3.71
CA PHE A 44 -1.64 -0.73 -4.47
C PHE A 44 -1.05 -1.82 -5.37
N ALA A 45 0.09 -1.55 -6.01
CA ALA A 45 0.80 -2.54 -6.81
C ALA A 45 1.22 -3.77 -5.98
N LEU A 46 1.66 -3.57 -4.73
CA LEU A 46 1.97 -4.66 -3.81
C LEU A 46 0.71 -5.40 -3.36
N TYR A 47 -0.34 -4.66 -2.96
CA TYR A 47 -1.62 -5.21 -2.52
C TYR A 47 -2.22 -6.20 -3.53
N ARG A 48 -2.21 -5.83 -4.82
CA ARG A 48 -2.71 -6.65 -5.92
C ARG A 48 -2.04 -8.03 -6.04
N CYS A 49 -0.83 -8.21 -5.51
CA CYS A 49 -0.13 -9.48 -5.60
C CYS A 49 -0.72 -10.58 -4.70
N PHE A 50 -1.54 -10.24 -3.71
CA PHE A 50 -2.07 -11.20 -2.73
C PHE A 50 -3.54 -10.96 -2.36
N SER A 51 -4.12 -9.79 -2.62
CA SER A 51 -5.55 -9.53 -2.37
C SER A 51 -6.47 -10.05 -3.47
N THR A 52 -7.77 -10.16 -3.18
CA THR A 52 -8.77 -10.63 -4.14
C THR A 52 -9.17 -9.53 -5.13
N GLU A 53 -9.74 -9.89 -6.28
CA GLU A 53 -10.25 -8.88 -7.24
C GLU A 53 -11.30 -7.95 -6.63
N THR A 54 -12.10 -8.45 -5.69
CA THR A 54 -13.11 -7.66 -4.98
C THR A 54 -12.44 -6.58 -4.15
N ASP A 55 -11.45 -6.94 -3.32
CA ASP A 55 -10.77 -5.98 -2.45
C ASP A 55 -9.95 -4.97 -3.25
N GLN A 56 -9.37 -5.40 -4.38
CA GLN A 56 -8.67 -4.51 -5.30
C GLN A 56 -9.61 -3.44 -5.88
N LYS A 57 -10.81 -3.84 -6.30
CA LYS A 57 -11.83 -2.90 -6.84
C LYS A 57 -12.32 -1.95 -5.76
N GLU A 58 -12.54 -2.44 -4.54
CA GLU A 58 -12.95 -1.60 -3.42
C GLU A 58 -11.89 -0.54 -3.09
N LEU A 59 -10.63 -0.95 -2.93
CA LEU A 59 -9.54 -0.04 -2.63
C LEU A 59 -9.30 0.96 -3.78
N ALA A 60 -9.39 0.51 -5.04
CA ALA A 60 -9.27 1.39 -6.21
C ALA A 60 -10.36 2.46 -6.23
N SER A 61 -11.61 2.08 -5.93
CA SER A 61 -12.74 3.02 -5.83
C SER A 61 -12.50 4.05 -4.73
N ARG A 62 -12.03 3.62 -3.54
CA ARG A 62 -11.69 4.54 -2.44
C ARG A 62 -10.53 5.49 -2.78
N TYR A 63 -9.55 5.04 -3.56
CA TYR A 63 -8.47 5.88 -4.06
C TYR A 63 -9.01 6.99 -4.96
N GLN A 64 -9.86 6.63 -5.93
CA GLN A 64 -10.40 7.55 -6.93
C GLN A 64 -11.41 8.54 -6.34
N ALA A 65 -12.19 8.12 -5.34
CA ALA A 65 -13.14 8.99 -4.64
C ALA A 65 -12.46 10.11 -3.83
N GLY A 66 -11.18 9.94 -3.47
CA GLY A 66 -10.51 10.81 -2.51
C GLY A 66 -11.01 10.57 -1.08
N GLY A 67 -10.47 11.31 -0.12
CA GLY A 67 -10.82 11.19 1.30
C GLY A 67 -10.12 10.07 2.06
N MET A 68 -9.21 9.33 1.41
CA MET A 68 -8.38 8.29 2.03
C MET A 68 -6.92 8.74 2.10
N GLY A 69 -6.26 8.55 3.24
CA GLY A 69 -4.80 8.72 3.36
C GLY A 69 -4.00 7.48 2.94
N TYR A 70 -2.74 7.66 2.52
CA TYR A 70 -1.84 6.52 2.26
C TYR A 70 -1.55 5.67 3.50
N GLY A 71 -1.70 6.22 4.70
CA GLY A 71 -1.57 5.48 5.95
C GLY A 71 -2.63 4.38 6.06
N GLU A 72 -3.88 4.67 5.69
CA GLU A 72 -4.96 3.68 5.66
C GLU A 72 -4.69 2.61 4.59
N ALA A 73 -4.29 3.02 3.38
CA ALA A 73 -3.95 2.07 2.33
C ALA A 73 -2.82 1.11 2.73
N LYS A 74 -1.79 1.63 3.42
CA LYS A 74 -0.70 0.82 3.96
C LYS A 74 -1.16 -0.11 5.07
N GLN A 75 -2.15 0.30 5.87
CA GLN A 75 -2.72 -0.56 6.90
C GLN A 75 -3.53 -1.70 6.27
N LEU A 76 -4.39 -1.41 5.28
CA LEU A 76 -5.10 -2.43 4.51
C LEU A 76 -4.14 -3.41 3.83
N CYS A 77 -3.02 -2.92 3.29
CA CYS A 77 -1.98 -3.76 2.71
C CYS A 77 -1.24 -4.66 3.72
N PHE A 78 -1.25 -4.31 5.01
CA PHE A 78 -0.67 -5.14 6.06
C PHE A 78 -1.65 -6.19 6.59
N GLU A 79 -2.96 -5.90 6.53
CA GLU A 79 -4.02 -6.76 7.08
C GLU A 79 -4.59 -7.78 6.09
N ALA A 80 -4.47 -7.54 4.79
CA ALA A 80 -4.85 -8.48 3.74
C ALA A 80 -3.82 -9.59 3.55
#